data_AF-A0AAD8C1V7-F1
#
_entry.id   AF-A0AAD8C1V7-F1
#
_cell.length_a   1.000
_cell.length_b   1.000
_cell.length_c   1.000
_cell.angle_alpha   90.00
_cell.angle_beta   90.00
_cell.angle_gamma   90.00
#
_symmetry.space_group_name_H-M   'P 1'
#
loop_
_entity.id
_entity.type
_entity.pdbx_description
1 polymer ?
#
loop_
_entity_poly.entity_id
_entity_poly.type
_entity_poly.pdbx_seq_one_letter_code
_entity_poly.pdbx_strand_id
1 'polypeptide(L)' 'MSPYANVHFEKKNNNININCTASLAVDGYANCNLLDGSTSHTDDDPNANWNLTLDPPKVVNRFVIYNR' A
#
# COMPACT_ATOMS: atom_id res chain seq x y z
N MET A 1 5.77 -6.81 14.13
CA MET A 1 5.29 -5.55 14.74
C MET A 1 5.50 -4.46 13.69
N SER A 2 4.42 -4.00 13.06
CA SER A 2 4.47 -3.06 11.93
C SER A 2 4.54 -1.62 12.45
N PRO A 3 5.55 -0.80 12.07
CA PRO A 3 5.65 0.58 12.52
C PRO A 3 4.70 1.46 11.69
N TYR A 4 3.62 1.88 12.34
CA TYR A 4 2.78 3.05 12.08
C TYR A 4 2.80 3.66 10.67
N ALA A 5 1.81 3.31 9.85
CA ALA A 5 1.32 4.15 8.77
C ALA A 5 -0.15 4.52 9.05
N ASN A 6 -0.37 5.65 9.71
CA ASN A 6 -1.70 6.25 9.81
C ASN A 6 -1.93 7.07 8.54
N VAL A 7 -2.70 6.53 7.60
CA VAL A 7 -3.19 7.28 6.43
C VAL A 7 -4.72 7.17 6.43
N HIS A 8 -5.36 8.34 6.48
CA HIS A 8 -6.79 8.59 6.52
C HIS A 8 -7.57 7.70 5.53
N PHE A 9 -8.54 6.95 6.04
CA PHE A 9 -9.36 6.01 5.28
C PHE A 9 -10.47 6.78 4.55
N GLU A 10 -10.40 6.85 3.22
CA GLU A 10 -11.58 7.18 2.42
C GLU A 10 -11.92 6.04 1.48
N LYS A 11 -13.06 5.42 1.76
CA LYS A 11 -13.75 4.51 0.85
C LYS A 11 -14.75 5.33 0.06
N LYS A 12 -14.62 5.40 -1.27
CA LYS A 12 -15.77 5.73 -2.13
C LYS A 12 -15.88 4.79 -3.33
N ASN A 13 -16.89 3.93 -3.21
CA ASN A 13 -17.67 3.29 -4.26
C ASN A 13 -16.96 2.36 -5.26
N ASN A 14 -17.01 1.05 -4.95
CA ASN A 14 -17.42 0.03 -5.91
C ASN A 14 -18.13 -1.10 -5.15
N ASN A 15 -19.06 -1.79 -5.78
CA ASN A 15 -19.97 -2.80 -5.22
C ASN A 15 -19.29 -4.09 -4.69
N ILE A 16 -18.01 -4.02 -4.36
CA ILE A 16 -17.11 -5.10 -3.97
C ILE A 16 -16.22 -4.56 -2.86
N ASN A 17 -16.30 -5.18 -1.68
CA ASN A 17 -15.60 -4.73 -0.48
C ASN A 17 -14.11 -5.14 -0.53
N ILE A 18 -13.36 -4.58 -1.49
CA ILE A 18 -11.93 -4.87 -1.68
C ILE A 18 -11.11 -3.94 -0.81
N ASN A 19 -10.24 -4.52 0.03
CA ASN A 19 -9.24 -3.75 0.78
C ASN A 19 -8.03 -3.48 -0.13
N CYS A 20 -7.69 -2.21 -0.30
CA CYS A 20 -6.58 -1.77 -1.16
C CYS A 20 -5.76 -0.64 -0.50
N THR A 21 -5.68 -0.64 0.83
CA THR A 21 -5.00 0.41 1.60
C THR A 21 -3.49 0.46 1.31
N ALA A 22 -2.87 1.61 1.59
CA ALA A 22 -1.44 1.84 1.45
C ALA A 22 -0.58 0.79 2.21
N SER A 23 -1.06 0.28 3.35
CA SER A 23 -0.33 -0.70 4.17
C SER A 23 -0.12 -2.05 3.48
N LEU A 24 -0.91 -2.38 2.46
CA LEU A 24 -0.80 -3.65 1.76
C LEU A 24 0.49 -3.78 0.94
N ALA A 25 1.10 -2.66 0.53
CA ALA A 25 2.40 -2.69 -0.15
C ALA A 25 3.57 -3.16 0.76
N VAL A 26 3.34 -3.28 2.07
CA VAL A 26 4.35 -3.69 3.08
C VAL A 26 3.82 -4.76 4.04
N ASP A 27 2.77 -5.49 3.64
CA ASP A 27 2.14 -6.53 4.47
C ASP A 27 2.94 -7.86 4.53
N GLY A 28 3.98 -7.98 3.69
CA GLY A 28 4.88 -9.13 3.62
C GLY A 28 4.52 -10.14 2.53
N TYR A 29 3.47 -9.91 1.76
CA TYR A 29 3.10 -10.72 0.61
C TYR A 29 3.44 -9.98 -0.69
N ALA A 30 3.81 -10.73 -1.73
CA ALA A 30 4.14 -10.21 -3.05
C ALA A 30 3.05 -10.55 -4.08
N ASN A 31 1.82 -10.80 -3.62
CA ASN A 31 0.72 -11.14 -4.52
C ASN A 31 0.26 -9.87 -5.27
N CYS A 32 0.25 -9.98 -6.58
CA CYS A 32 -0.01 -8.89 -7.50
C CYS A 32 -1.51 -8.75 -7.82
N ASN A 33 -2.34 -9.73 -7.47
CA ASN A 33 -3.77 -9.67 -7.73
C ASN A 33 -4.51 -8.82 -6.67
N LEU A 34 -5.13 -7.72 -7.12
CA LEU A 34 -5.90 -6.80 -6.28
C LEU A 34 -7.00 -7.50 -5.46
N LEU A 35 -7.64 -8.54 -6.01
CA LEU A 35 -8.72 -9.25 -5.33
C LEU A 35 -8.23 -10.13 -4.17
N ASP A 36 -6.94 -10.43 -4.11
CA ASP A 36 -6.34 -11.23 -3.05
C ASP A 36 -5.96 -10.39 -1.82
N GLY A 37 -6.20 -9.06 -1.87
CA GLY A 37 -6.14 -8.18 -0.71
C GLY A 37 -4.72 -7.83 -0.24
N SER A 38 -3.74 -7.87 -1.15
CA SER A 38 -2.32 -7.57 -0.87
C SER A 38 -1.72 -6.57 -1.86
N THR A 39 -2.56 -5.72 -2.46
CA THR A 39 -2.12 -4.70 -3.41
C THR A 39 -2.73 -3.36 -2.99
N SER A 40 -1.91 -2.32 -2.90
CA SER A 40 -2.41 -0.96 -2.68
C SER A 40 -3.00 -0.37 -3.96
N HIS A 41 -3.98 0.52 -3.83
CA HIS A 41 -4.58 1.24 -4.95
C HIS A 41 -4.93 2.67 -4.49
N THR A 42 -4.68 3.67 -5.32
CA THR A 42 -5.13 5.05 -5.10
C THR A 42 -6.42 5.30 -5.88
N ASP A 43 -7.10 6.41 -5.65
CA ASP A 43 -8.11 6.87 -6.61
C ASP A 43 -7.45 7.34 -7.92
N ASP A 44 -8.27 7.80 -8.87
CA ASP A 44 -7.84 8.39 -10.14
C ASP A 44 -7.24 9.80 -9.91
N ASP A 45 -6.11 9.83 -9.20
CA ASP A 45 -5.33 11.03 -8.91
C ASP A 45 -4.20 11.17 -9.95
N PRO A 46 -4.15 12.26 -10.73
CA PRO A 46 -3.10 12.49 -11.72
C PRO A 46 -1.69 12.60 -11.13
N ASN A 47 -1.55 12.79 -9.81
CA ASN A 47 -0.28 12.80 -9.08
C ASN A 47 -0.28 11.79 -7.92
N ALA A 48 -0.90 10.63 -8.13
CA ALA A 48 -0.93 9.54 -7.17
C ALA A 48 0.48 9.20 -6.66
N ASN A 49 0.61 9.11 -5.34
CA ASN A 49 1.87 8.76 -4.68
C ASN A 49 1.61 7.86 -3.47
N TRP A 50 2.66 7.14 -3.07
CA TRP A 50 2.68 6.32 -1.87
C TRP A 50 3.96 6.62 -1.09
N ASN A 51 3.86 6.65 0.24
CA ASN A 51 4.97 7.01 1.11
C ASN A 51 5.20 5.94 2.18
N LEU A 52 6.48 5.65 2.44
CA LEU A 52 6.95 4.81 3.54
C LEU A 52 7.83 5.62 4.46
N THR A 53 7.48 5.64 5.74
CA THR A 53 8.35 6.19 6.78
C THR A 53 9.15 5.06 7.43
N LEU A 54 10.48 5.18 7.40
CA LEU A 54 11.38 4.31 8.14
C LEU A 54 11.79 5.03 9.42
N ASP A 55 11.14 4.70 10.54
CA ASP A 55 11.45 5.26 11.86
C ASP A 55 11.84 4.14 12.83
N PRO A 56 13.10 4.14 13.34
CA PRO A 56 14.17 5.10 13.08
C PRO A 56 14.77 4.98 11.68
N PRO A 57 15.46 6.02 11.16
CA PRO A 57 16.10 5.98 9.86
C PRO A 57 17.01 4.76 9.67
N LYS A 58 16.98 4.17 8.48
CA LYS A 58 17.77 2.97 8.12
C LYS A 58 18.58 3.21 6.85
N VAL A 59 19.74 2.57 6.76
CA VAL A 59 20.48 2.46 5.49
C VAL A 59 19.72 1.48 4.60
N VAL A 60 19.34 1.92 3.40
CA VAL A 60 18.63 1.07 2.43
C VAL A 60 19.58 0.63 1.34
N ASN A 61 19.80 -0.68 1.23
CA ASN A 61 20.65 -1.26 0.20
C ASN A 61 19.85 -1.66 -1.06
N ARG A 62 18.55 -1.95 -0.92
CA ARG A 62 17.71 -2.43 -2.02
C ARG A 62 16.24 -2.12 -1.76
N PHE A 63 15.55 -1.67 -2.79
CA PHE A 63 14.10 -1.73 -2.91
C PHE A 63 13.70 -2.78 -3.94
N VAL A 64 12.59 -3.46 -3.69
CA VAL A 64 11.94 -4.36 -4.65
C VAL A 64 10.48 -3.92 -4.73
N ILE A 65 10.00 -3.68 -5.95
CA ILE A 65 8.64 -3.23 -6.22
C ILE A 65 7.96 -4.34 -7.02
N TYR A 66 6.81 -4.80 -6.55
CA TYR A 66 5.97 -5.77 -7.24
C TYR A 66 4.77 -5.02 -7.84
N ASN A 67 4.54 -5.19 -9.14
CA ASN A 67 3.42 -4.57 -9.84
C ASN A 67 2.26 -5.57 -9.93
N ARG A 68 1.02 -5.06 -9.92
CA ARG A 68 -0.16 -5.86 -10.28
C ARG A 68 -0.01 -6.57 -11.64
#